data_AF-A0A2I0T073-F1
#
_entry.id   AF-A0A2I0T073-F1
#
_cell.length_a   1.000
_cell.length_b   1.000
_cell.length_c   1.000
_cell.angle_alpha   90.00
_cell.angle_beta   90.00
_cell.angle_gamma   90.00
#
_symmetry.space_group_name_H-M   'P 1'
#
loop_
_entity.id
_entity.type
_entity.pdbx_description
1 polymer ?
#
loop_
_entity_poly.entity_id
_entity_poly.type
_entity_poly.pdbx_seq_one_letter_code
_entity_poly.pdbx_strand_id
1 'polypeptide(L)'
;MRARNHLILPQRMEDEGDENHHQAPAQAPPSTEYDELLVDVRNFIAFQARVDGEASTQELLHHFESKLPVEQSCVFRELLRNLCTFHRSPSGEGVWRLKPEFQ
;
A
#
# COMPACT_ATOMS: atom_id res chain seq x y z
N MET A 1 27.53 -41.16 -30.63
CA MET A 1 27.27 -39.73 -30.34
C MET A 1 27.82 -39.44 -28.94
N ARG A 2 28.79 -38.52 -28.84
CA ARG A 2 29.58 -38.20 -27.63
C ARG A 2 29.42 -36.70 -27.29
N ALA A 3 29.25 -36.41 -26.00
CA ALA A 3 29.47 -35.17 -25.21
C ALA A 3 28.97 -33.81 -25.78
N ARG A 4 28.05 -33.08 -25.12
CA ARG A 4 28.20 -32.21 -23.92
C ARG A 4 29.31 -31.15 -24.03
N ASN A 5 28.93 -29.93 -24.47
CA ASN A 5 29.53 -28.67 -24.00
C ASN A 5 28.62 -27.48 -24.39
N HIS A 6 27.90 -26.89 -23.43
CA HIS A 6 27.30 -25.56 -23.58
C HIS A 6 27.86 -24.68 -22.46
N LEU A 7 28.83 -23.86 -22.85
CA LEU A 7 29.43 -22.80 -22.07
C LEU A 7 28.35 -21.76 -21.74
N ILE A 8 27.87 -21.74 -20.49
CA ILE A 8 27.04 -20.65 -19.98
C ILE A 8 27.98 -19.61 -19.38
N LEU A 9 28.05 -18.47 -20.04
CA LEU A 9 28.63 -17.22 -19.55
C LEU A 9 27.86 -16.79 -18.28
N PRO A 10 28.50 -16.50 -17.14
CA PRO A 10 27.84 -15.72 -16.10
C PRO A 10 27.87 -14.25 -16.52
N GLN A 11 26.79 -13.80 -17.17
CA GLN A 11 26.41 -12.40 -17.10
C GLN A 11 25.34 -12.28 -16.01
N ARG A 12 25.63 -11.52 -14.94
CA ARG A 12 24.92 -10.26 -14.65
C ARG A 12 25.17 -9.79 -13.21
N MET A 13 25.55 -8.51 -13.17
CA MET A 13 25.17 -7.50 -12.19
C MET A 13 25.45 -7.80 -10.73
N GLU A 14 26.62 -7.34 -10.33
CA GLU A 14 26.76 -6.54 -9.11
C GLU A 14 25.82 -5.32 -9.22
N ASP A 15 24.74 -5.32 -8.43
CA ASP A 15 24.11 -4.11 -7.90
C ASP A 15 23.47 -4.50 -6.57
N GLU A 16 24.26 -4.29 -5.51
CA GLU A 16 23.82 -4.34 -4.13
C GLU A 16 22.95 -3.11 -3.87
N GLY A 17 21.67 -3.34 -3.57
CA GLY A 17 20.71 -2.28 -3.24
C GLY A 17 19.46 -2.81 -2.56
N ASP A 18 19.51 -2.87 -1.24
CA ASP A 18 18.38 -2.66 -0.32
C ASP A 18 17.30 -3.76 -0.21
N GLU A 19 17.55 -4.63 0.76
CA GLU A 19 16.65 -5.09 1.83
C GLU A 19 15.14 -4.77 1.74
N ASN A 20 14.32 -5.81 1.96
CA ASN A 20 12.91 -5.74 2.37
C ASN A 20 11.95 -5.18 1.28
N HIS A 21 11.09 -5.98 0.64
CA HIS A 21 9.92 -6.58 1.28
C HIS A 21 9.40 -7.73 0.42
N HIS A 22 9.48 -8.94 0.95
CA HIS A 22 8.70 -10.08 0.49
C HIS A 22 7.22 -9.82 0.80
N GLN A 23 6.42 -9.37 -0.18
CA GLN A 23 4.99 -9.65 -0.16
C GLN A 23 4.53 -10.13 -1.53
N ALA A 24 4.37 -11.46 -1.58
CA ALA A 24 3.73 -12.25 -2.61
C ALA A 24 2.30 -11.72 -2.91
N PRO A 25 1.73 -12.07 -4.08
CA PRO A 25 0.59 -11.38 -4.67
C PRO A 25 -0.63 -11.56 -3.77
N ALA A 26 -1.18 -10.44 -3.28
CA ALA A 26 -2.44 -10.48 -2.55
C ALA A 26 -3.53 -10.88 -3.55
N GLN A 27 -3.94 -12.14 -3.43
CA GLN A 27 -5.18 -12.68 -3.98
C GLN A 27 -6.28 -11.64 -3.76
N ALA A 28 -6.88 -11.14 -4.85
CA ALA A 28 -8.10 -10.35 -4.75
C ALA A 28 -9.18 -11.22 -4.09
N PRO A 29 -9.63 -10.89 -2.85
CA PRO A 29 -10.76 -11.58 -2.25
C PRO A 29 -12.06 -11.05 -2.88
N PRO A 30 -13.16 -11.80 -2.75
CA PRO A 30 -14.41 -11.53 -3.42
C PRO A 30 -14.99 -10.18 -2.99
N SER A 31 -15.37 -9.41 -3.99
CA SER A 31 -16.25 -8.25 -3.91
C SER A 31 -17.43 -8.51 -2.97
N THR A 32 -17.50 -7.81 -1.84
CA THR A 32 -18.74 -7.44 -1.12
C THR A 32 -18.37 -6.58 0.10
N GLU A 33 -19.19 -5.57 0.40
CA GLU A 33 -19.15 -4.61 1.54
C GLU A 33 -17.96 -3.63 1.65
N TYR A 34 -16.72 -4.04 1.39
CA TYR A 34 -15.55 -3.17 1.61
C TYR A 34 -15.13 -2.34 0.39
N ASP A 35 -15.72 -2.61 -0.78
CA ASP A 35 -15.39 -1.92 -2.03
C ASP A 35 -15.83 -0.44 -2.00
N GLU A 36 -17.03 -0.17 -1.49
CA GLU A 36 -17.53 1.19 -1.30
C GLU A 36 -16.65 1.98 -0.32
N LEU A 37 -16.24 1.34 0.78
CA LEU A 37 -15.31 1.94 1.74
C LEU A 37 -13.93 2.18 1.11
N LEU A 38 -13.42 1.24 0.32
CA LEU A 38 -12.18 1.37 -0.45
C LEU A 38 -12.21 2.60 -1.35
N VAL A 39 -13.30 2.78 -2.10
CA VAL A 39 -13.52 3.93 -2.98
C VAL A 39 -13.59 5.22 -2.17
N ASP A 40 -14.31 5.23 -1.05
CA ASP A 40 -14.40 6.40 -0.16
C ASP A 40 -13.03 6.80 0.41
N VAL A 41 -12.26 5.84 0.92
CA VAL A 41 -10.91 6.08 1.46
C VAL A 41 -9.98 6.60 0.37
N ARG A 42 -9.98 5.96 -0.79
CA ARG A 42 -9.17 6.39 -1.94
C ARG A 42 -9.52 7.81 -2.34
N ASN A 43 -10.81 8.10 -2.55
CA ASN A 43 -11.27 9.44 -2.94
C ASN A 43 -10.96 10.49 -1.87
N PHE A 44 -11.04 10.10 -0.59
CA PHE A 44 -10.67 10.98 0.50
C PHE A 44 -9.19 11.36 0.43
N ILE A 45 -8.28 10.38 0.32
CA ILE A 45 -6.84 10.63 0.28
C ILE A 45 -6.43 11.33 -1.03
N ALA A 46 -7.10 11.02 -2.14
CA ALA A 46 -6.78 11.61 -3.44
C ALA A 46 -7.21 13.08 -3.58
N PHE A 47 -8.37 13.47 -3.02
CA PHE A 47 -8.98 14.79 -3.31
C PHE A 47 -9.53 15.56 -2.10
N GLN A 48 -9.75 14.90 -0.96
CA GLN A 48 -10.39 15.55 0.21
C GLN A 48 -9.44 15.76 1.39
N ALA A 49 -8.29 15.08 1.38
CA ALA A 49 -7.26 15.28 2.38
C ALA A 49 -6.63 16.66 2.23
N ARG A 50 -5.86 17.07 3.24
CA ARG A 50 -5.18 18.37 3.22
C ARG A 50 -4.18 18.50 2.07
N VAL A 51 -3.65 17.39 1.57
CA VAL A 51 -2.74 17.32 0.43
C VAL A 51 -3.23 16.24 -0.53
N ASP A 52 -3.31 16.55 -1.81
CA ASP A 52 -3.76 15.58 -2.81
C ASP A 52 -2.78 14.38 -2.87
N GLY A 53 -3.29 13.18 -2.59
CA GLY A 53 -2.51 11.96 -2.60
C GLY A 53 -1.78 11.62 -1.30
N GLU A 54 -1.90 12.43 -0.24
CA GLU A 54 -1.41 12.06 1.09
C GLU A 54 -2.30 12.59 2.22
N ALA A 55 -2.44 11.80 3.28
CA ALA A 55 -3.33 12.13 4.37
C ALA A 55 -2.75 11.67 5.71
N SER A 56 -2.87 12.51 6.74
CA SER A 56 -2.37 12.17 8.08
C SER A 56 -3.32 11.20 8.77
N THR A 57 -2.78 10.30 9.61
CA THR A 57 -3.61 9.32 10.36
C THR A 57 -4.75 9.98 11.13
N GLN A 58 -4.55 11.19 11.67
CA GLN A 58 -5.59 11.96 12.33
C GLN A 58 -6.73 12.40 11.40
N GLU A 59 -6.44 12.82 10.16
CA GLU A 59 -7.49 13.22 9.21
C GLU A 59 -8.36 12.03 8.81
N LEU A 60 -7.72 10.88 8.57
CA LEU A 60 -8.43 9.65 8.28
C LEU A 60 -9.32 9.23 9.46
N LEU A 61 -8.76 9.20 10.68
CA LEU A 61 -9.55 8.89 11.86
C LEU A 61 -10.70 9.88 12.03
N HIS A 62 -10.48 11.18 11.85
CA HIS A 62 -11.53 12.18 12.02
C HIS A 62 -12.66 12.04 10.99
N HIS A 63 -12.34 11.82 9.72
CA HIS A 63 -13.34 11.68 8.67
C HIS A 63 -14.13 10.38 8.79
N PHE A 64 -13.44 9.30 9.14
CA PHE A 64 -14.03 7.96 9.19
C PHE A 64 -14.55 7.57 10.57
N GLU A 65 -14.19 8.24 11.67
CA GLU A 65 -14.70 7.98 13.04
C GLU A 65 -16.23 7.93 13.10
N SER A 66 -16.91 8.83 12.40
CA SER A 66 -18.37 8.87 12.39
C SER A 66 -19.01 7.82 11.48
N LYS A 67 -18.25 7.24 10.54
CA LYS A 67 -18.73 6.30 9.53
C LYS A 67 -18.28 4.86 9.77
N LEU A 68 -17.21 4.65 10.53
CA LEU A 68 -16.57 3.36 10.77
C LEU A 68 -16.71 2.98 12.26
N PRO A 69 -17.57 2.01 12.61
CA PRO A 69 -17.58 1.45 13.95
C PRO A 69 -16.22 0.83 14.29
N VAL A 70 -15.89 0.77 15.58
CA VAL A 70 -14.60 0.27 16.09
C VAL A 70 -14.29 -1.14 15.57
N GLU A 71 -15.31 -1.96 15.35
CA GLU A 71 -15.22 -3.32 14.80
C GLU A 71 -14.54 -3.34 13.42
N GLN A 72 -14.76 -2.31 12.60
CA GLN A 72 -14.23 -2.21 11.24
C GLN A 72 -12.86 -1.49 11.18
N SER A 73 -12.33 -1.01 12.32
CA SER A 73 -11.03 -0.32 12.38
C SER A 73 -9.86 -1.21 11.95
N CYS A 74 -9.94 -2.51 12.25
CA CYS A 74 -8.95 -3.49 11.81
C CYS A 74 -8.90 -3.58 10.28
N VAL A 75 -10.07 -3.63 9.63
CA VAL A 75 -10.19 -3.70 8.18
C VAL A 75 -9.73 -2.41 7.53
N PHE A 76 -10.14 -1.25 8.06
CA PHE A 76 -9.70 0.06 7.57
C PHE A 76 -8.17 0.19 7.53
N ARG A 77 -7.50 -0.27 8.58
CA ARG A 77 -6.04 -0.26 8.65
C ARG A 77 -5.41 -1.18 7.59
N GLU A 78 -6.04 -2.30 7.28
CA GLU A 78 -5.58 -3.22 6.24
C GLU A 78 -5.79 -2.63 4.84
N LEU A 79 -6.95 -2.00 4.60
CA LEU A 79 -7.24 -1.27 3.36
C LEU A 79 -6.23 -0.14 3.13
N LEU A 80 -5.90 0.62 4.16
CA LEU A 80 -4.87 1.66 4.08
C LEU A 80 -3.49 1.10 3.74
N ARG A 81 -3.09 -0.03 4.33
CA ARG A 81 -1.81 -0.68 3.97
C ARG A 81 -1.83 -1.22 2.54
N ASN A 82 -3.00 -1.58 2.01
CA ASN A 82 -3.15 -2.00 0.63
C ASN A 82 -3.03 -0.83 -0.34
N LEU A 83 -3.78 0.26 -0.11
CA LEU A 83 -3.84 1.43 -0.97
C LEU A 83 -2.67 2.39 -0.83
N CYS A 84 -2.13 2.53 0.38
CA CYS A 84 -1.20 3.58 0.75
C CYS A 84 0.11 3.01 1.33
N THR A 85 1.17 3.81 1.26
CA THR A 85 2.40 3.59 2.01
C THR A 85 2.37 4.44 3.27
N PHE A 86 2.66 3.82 4.42
CA PHE A 86 2.80 4.53 5.67
C PHE A 86 4.21 5.14 5.77
N HIS A 87 4.28 6.45 5.85
CA HIS A 87 5.50 7.20 6.09
C HIS A 87 5.43 7.88 7.45
N ARG A 88 6.42 7.59 8.30
CA ARG A 88 6.58 8.31 9.56
C ARG A 88 7.49 9.51 9.31
N SER A 89 6.93 10.70 9.46
CA SER A 89 7.69 11.94 9.38
C SER A 89 8.63 12.08 10.60
N PRO A 90 9.74 12.84 10.49
CA PRO A 90 10.66 13.09 11.61
C PRO A 90 10.02 13.88 12.76
N SER A 91 8.89 14.55 12.54
CA SER A 91 8.06 15.14 13.60
C SER A 91 7.28 14.10 14.42
N GLY A 92 7.33 12.82 14.02
CA GLY A 92 6.61 11.72 14.66
C GLY A 92 5.20 11.51 14.13
N GLU A 93 4.75 12.31 13.18
CA GLU A 93 3.42 12.19 12.56
C GLU A 93 3.42 11.09 11.49
N GLY A 94 2.42 10.20 11.56
CA GLY A 94 2.22 9.14 10.59
C GLY A 94 1.36 9.62 9.41
N VAL A 95 1.97 9.72 8.24
CA VAL A 95 1.36 10.13 6.98
C VAL A 95 1.13 8.92 6.10
N TRP A 96 -0.06 8.82 5.53
CA TRP A 96 -0.44 7.79 4.56
C TRP A 96 -0.39 8.40 3.16
N ARG A 97 0.53 7.93 2.34
CA ARG A 97 0.67 8.38 0.96
C ARG A 97 0.03 7.36 0.02
N LEU A 98 -0.87 7.80 -0.83
CA LEU A 98 -1.53 6.94 -1.81
C LEU A 98 -0.48 6.37 -2.78
N LYS A 99 -0.55 5.06 -3.06
CA LYS A 99 0.34 4.46 -4.05
C LYS A 99 -0.06 4.98 -5.45
N PRO A 100 0.91 5.16 -6.36
CA PRO A 100 0.63 5.65 -7.72
C PRO A 100 -0.27 4.70 -8.52
N GLU A 101 -0.35 3.43 -8.13
CA GLU A 101 -1.27 2.43 -8.71
C GLU A 101 -2.75 2.78 -8.47
N PHE A 102 -3.03 3.56 -7.43
CA PHE A 102 -4.37 3.97 -7.01
C PHE A 102 -4.56 5.49 -7.07
N GLN A 103 -3.60 6.25 -7.61
CA GLN A 103 -3.73 7.69 -7.79
C GLN A 103 -4.48 8.05 -9.07
#